data_AF-A0ABD5DZB4-F1
#
_entry.id   AF-A0ABD5DZB4-F1
#
_cell.length_a   1.000
_cell.length_b   1.000
_cell.length_c   1.000
_cell.angle_alpha   90.00
_cell.angle_beta   90.00
_cell.angle_gamma   90.00
#
_symmetry.space_group_name_H-M   'P 1'
#
loop_
_entity.id
_entity.type
_entity.pdbx_description
1 polymer ?
#
loop_
_entity_poly.entity_id
_entity_poly.type
_entity_poly.pdbx_seq_one_letter_code
_entity_poly.pdbx_strand_id
1 'polypeptide(L)' 'LWVGKPGDQNSGIFVSINANLTPYILYSARQNDFSGIALAIDHTAISTFSNRLVDPQTLHNAPIRQAQIEGLPLKVY' A
#
# COMPACT_ATOMS: atom_id res chain seq x y z
N LEU A 1 0.11 0.74 10.71
CA LEU A 1 1.51 0.28 10.79
C LEU A 1 2.04 0.58 12.19
N TRP A 2 2.72 -0.37 12.82
CA TRP A 2 3.47 -0.11 14.06
C TRP A 2 4.92 0.22 13.69
N VAL A 3 5.41 1.38 14.15
CA VAL A 3 6.81 1.78 13.99
C VAL A 3 7.42 1.83 15.38
N GLY A 4 8.26 0.83 15.69
CA GLY A 4 8.95 0.74 16.97
C GLY A 4 10.01 1.84 17.13
N LYS A 5 10.19 2.33 18.36
CA LYS A 5 11.24 3.28 18.69
C LYS A 5 12.61 2.56 18.65
N PRO A 6 13.64 3.13 17.99
CA PRO A 6 14.97 2.56 18.05
C PRO A 6 15.48 2.48 19.50
N GLY A 7 15.91 1.30 19.93
CA GLY A 7 16.46 1.07 21.27
C GLY A 7 15.44 0.79 22.38
N ASP A 8 14.13 0.78 22.08
CA ASP A 8 13.09 0.41 23.04
C ASP A 8 12.01 -0.43 22.35
N GLN A 9 11.97 -1.72 22.68
CA GLN A 9 11.08 -2.70 22.02
C GLN A 9 9.61 -2.56 22.42
N ASN A 10 9.31 -1.82 23.50
CA ASN A 10 7.96 -1.71 24.03
C ASN A 10 7.30 -0.35 23.73
N SER A 11 7.99 0.54 23.02
CA SER A 11 7.45 1.84 22.63
C SER A 11 7.54 2.08 21.13
N GLY A 12 6.65 2.92 20.62
CA GLY A 12 6.52 3.17 19.20
C GLY A 12 5.31 4.00 18.86
N ILE A 13 5.10 4.20 17.58
CA ILE A 13 4.01 5.00 17.03
C ILE A 13 3.13 4.08 16.19
N PHE A 14 1.83 4.09 16.48
CA PHE A 14 0.85 3.50 15.59
C PHE A 14 0.38 4.54 14.59
N VAL A 15 0.57 4.25 13.31
CA VAL A 15 0.12 5.12 12.21
C VAL A 15 -1.03 4.42 11.48
N SER A 16 -2.17 5.10 11.39
CA SER A 16 -3.28 4.73 10.53
C SER A 16 -3.40 5.74 9.38
N ILE A 17 -3.76 5.24 8.20
CA ILE A 17 -4.07 6.07 7.04
C ILE A 17 -5.53 5.80 6.71
N ASN A 18 -6.36 6.85 6.71
CA ASN A 18 -7.70 6.78 6.14
C ASN A 18 -7.65 7.40 4.75
N ALA A 19 -7.80 6.57 3.72
CA ALA A 19 -7.77 6.99 2.33
C ALA A 19 -9.14 6.74 1.69
N ASN A 20 -9.78 7.80 1.22
CA ASN A 20 -10.98 7.71 0.39
C ASN A 20 -10.54 7.54 -1.06
N LEU A 21 -10.48 6.29 -1.51
CA LEU A 21 -10.20 5.98 -2.91
C LEU A 21 -11.49 6.07 -3.72
N THR A 22 -11.42 6.67 -4.90
CA THR A 22 -12.59 6.73 -5.78
C THR A 22 -13.03 5.30 -6.13
N PRO A 23 -14.34 4.99 -6.15
CA PRO A 23 -14.82 3.62 -6.28
C PRO A 23 -14.26 2.86 -7.49
N TYR A 24 -13.95 3.55 -8.59
CA TYR A 24 -13.40 2.93 -9.81
C TYR A 24 -12.03 2.27 -9.59
N ILE A 25 -11.24 2.72 -8.61
CA ILE A 25 -9.95 2.12 -8.24
C ILE A 25 -10.20 0.76 -7.56
N LEU A 26 -11.24 0.67 -6.73
CA LEU A 26 -11.63 -0.53 -6.00
C LEU A 26 -12.48 -1.50 -6.85
N TYR A 27 -13.04 -1.05 -7.97
CA TYR A 27 -13.85 -1.90 -8.86
C TYR A 27 -13.04 -3.07 -9.44
N SER A 28 -11.71 -2.95 -9.49
CA SER A 28 -10.77 -4.04 -9.80
C SER A 28 -10.98 -5.24 -8.88
N ALA A 29 -11.36 -5.02 -7.60
CA ALA A 29 -11.63 -6.08 -6.62
C ALA A 29 -12.81 -6.99 -6.99
N ARG A 30 -13.64 -6.58 -7.95
CA ARG A 30 -14.74 -7.38 -8.49
C ARG A 30 -14.36 -8.16 -9.76
N GLN A 31 -13.13 -8.02 -10.26
CA GLN A 31 -12.60 -8.85 -11.33
C GLN A 31 -11.99 -10.12 -10.71
N ASN A 32 -12.20 -11.28 -11.35
CA ASN A 32 -11.77 -12.59 -10.84
C ASN A 32 -10.25 -12.70 -10.59
N ASP A 33 -9.44 -11.79 -11.15
CA ASP A 33 -7.98 -11.82 -11.08
C ASP A 33 -7.40 -10.84 -10.02
N PHE A 34 -8.24 -10.18 -9.23
CA PHE A 34 -7.75 -9.27 -8.20
C PHE A 34 -7.17 -10.01 -7.00
N SER A 35 -5.88 -9.78 -6.76
CA SER A 35 -5.14 -10.40 -5.65
C SER A 35 -4.99 -9.48 -4.43
N GLY A 36 -5.25 -8.17 -4.57
CA GLY A 36 -5.11 -7.21 -3.48
C GLY A 36 -4.75 -5.80 -3.97
N ILE A 37 -4.39 -4.94 -3.02
CA ILE A 37 -3.98 -3.53 -3.26
C ILE A 37 -2.61 -3.31 -2.63
N ALA A 38 -1.78 -2.49 -3.29
CA ALA A 38 -0.58 -1.91 -2.70
C ALA A 38 -0.60 -0.38 -2.75
N LEU A 39 -0.25 0.24 -1.63
CA LEU A 39 -0.03 1.67 -1.48
C LEU A 39 1.47 1.91 -1.42
N ALA A 40 2.02 2.56 -2.44
CA ALA A 40 3.45 2.78 -2.61
C ALA A 40 3.83 4.25 -2.48
N ILE A 41 4.91 4.49 -1.75
CA ILE A 41 5.61 5.78 -1.64
C ILE A 41 7.07 5.48 -1.95
N ASP A 42 7.60 6.10 -3.01
CA ASP A 42 8.95 5.87 -3.52
C ASP A 42 9.28 4.36 -3.67
N HIS A 43 10.19 3.85 -2.82
CA HIS A 43 10.72 2.48 -2.88
C HIS A 43 10.06 1.55 -1.85
N THR A 44 8.96 1.98 -1.23
CA THR A 44 8.29 1.25 -0.15
C THR A 44 6.80 1.19 -0.38
N ALA A 45 6.21 0.02 -0.19
CA ALA A 45 4.77 -0.17 -0.23
C ALA A 45 4.23 -0.96 0.96
N ILE A 46 3.01 -0.63 1.34
CA ILE A 46 2.16 -1.45 2.21
C ILE A 46 1.16 -2.13 1.29
N SER A 47 0.96 -3.44 1.46
CA SER A 47 0.03 -4.21 0.64
C SER A 47 -0.89 -5.08 1.48
N THR A 48 -2.02 -5.48 0.91
CA THR A 48 -2.95 -6.41 1.56
C THR A 48 -2.47 -7.87 1.52
N PHE A 49 -1.43 -8.16 0.73
CA PHE A 49 -0.88 -9.51 0.54
C PHE A 49 0.49 -9.71 1.22
N SER A 50 0.99 -8.71 1.95
CA SER A 50 2.21 -8.82 2.76
C SER A 50 2.01 -8.19 4.13
N ASN A 51 2.57 -8.83 5.16
CA ASN A 51 2.64 -8.28 6.52
C ASN A 51 3.90 -7.44 6.75
N ARG A 52 4.70 -7.21 5.72
CA ARG A 52 5.92 -6.40 5.73
C ARG A 52 5.83 -5.30 4.68
N LEU A 53 6.63 -4.27 4.87
CA LEU A 53 6.92 -3.33 3.79
C LEU A 53 7.56 -4.10 2.64
N VAL A 54 7.10 -3.82 1.42
CA VAL A 54 7.60 -4.45 0.19
C VAL A 54 8.16 -3.38 -0.74
N ASP A 55 9.11 -3.74 -1.59
CA ASP A 55 9.54 -2.87 -2.68
C ASP A 55 8.51 -2.97 -3.81
N PRO A 56 7.90 -1.86 -4.27
CA PRO A 56 6.98 -1.86 -5.40
C PRO A 56 7.55 -2.53 -6.67
N GLN A 57 8.87 -2.50 -6.88
CA GLN A 57 9.53 -3.13 -8.03
C GLN A 57 9.53 -4.67 -7.94
N THR A 58 9.31 -5.22 -6.74
CA THR A 58 9.25 -6.67 -6.49
C THR A 58 7.83 -7.24 -6.58
N LEU A 59 6.83 -6.39 -6.88
CA LEU A 59 5.47 -6.84 -7.12
C LEU A 59 5.45 -7.67 -8.40
N HIS A 60 5.45 -9.00 -8.23
CA HIS A 60 5.66 -10.00 -9.28
C HIS A 60 4.64 -9.95 -10.44
N ASN A 61 3.51 -9.28 -10.24
CA ASN A 61 2.45 -9.18 -11.24
C ASN A 61 2.29 -7.74 -11.69
N ALA A 62 2.15 -7.54 -13.01
CA ALA A 62 1.79 -6.24 -13.55
C ALA A 62 0.44 -5.80 -12.92
N PRO A 63 0.35 -4.56 -12.40
CA PRO A 63 -0.83 -4.11 -11.72
C PRO A 63 -2.01 -4.00 -12.71
N ILE A 64 -3.15 -4.55 -12.32
CA ILE A 64 -4.39 -4.49 -13.13
C ILE A 64 -4.83 -3.03 -13.30
N ARG A 65 -4.58 -2.20 -12.27
CA ARG A 65 -4.74 -0.75 -12.32
C ARG A 65 -3.63 -0.07 -11.56
N GLN A 66 -3.29 1.13 -12.01
CA GLN A 66 -2.40 2.01 -11.28
C GLN A 66 -3.00 3.42 -11.25
N ALA A 67 -2.85 4.10 -10.11
CA ALA A 67 -3.26 5.49 -9.96
C ALA A 67 -2.22 6.26 -9.15
N GLN A 68 -1.76 7.39 -9.67
CA GLN A 68 -1.02 8.38 -8.90
C GLN A 68 -2.03 9.27 -8.18
N ILE A 69 -1.85 9.48 -6.88
CA ILE A 69 -2.65 10.46 -6.14
C ILE A 69 -2.04 11.83 -6.38
N GLU A 70 -2.83 12.74 -6.95
CA GLU A 70 -2.39 14.11 -7.22
C GLU A 70 -2.06 14.84 -5.92
N GLY A 71 -0.95 15.59 -5.93
CA GLY A 71 -0.48 16.35 -4.77
C GLY A 71 0.19 15.54 -3.66
N LEU A 72 0.26 14.20 -3.78
CA LEU A 72 0.95 13.32 -2.84
C LEU A 72 1.95 12.43 -3.57
N PRO A 73 3.08 12.04 -2.94
CA PRO A 73 4.02 11.06 -3.49
C PRO A 73 3.47 9.62 -3.33
N LEU A 74 2.19 9.41 -3.58
CA LEU A 74 1.50 8.14 -3.35
C LEU A 74 1.00 7.53 -4.67
N LYS A 75 1.34 6.27 -4.89
CA LYS A 75 0.79 5.43 -5.97
C LYS A 75 -0.03 4.29 -5.38
N VAL A 76 -1.12 3.96 -6.05
CA VAL A 76 -1.96 2.79 -5.78
C VAL A 76 -1.77 1.80 -6.91
N TYR A 77 -1.50 0.54 -6.57
CA TYR A 77 -1.42 -0.61 -7.46
C TYR A 77 -2.48 -1.65 -7.10
#